data_AF-A0A7W0L0C2-F1
#
_entry.id   AF-A0A7W0L0C2-F1
#
_cell.length_a   1.000
_cell.length_b   1.000
_cell.length_c   1.000
_cell.angle_alpha   90.00
_cell.angle_beta   90.00
_cell.angle_gamma   90.00
#
_symmetry.space_group_name_H-M   'P 1'
#
loop_
_entity.id
_entity.type
_entity.pdbx_description
1 polymer ?
#
loop_
_entity_poly.entity_id
_entity_poly.type
_entity_poly.pdbx_seq_one_letter_code
_entity_poly.pdbx_strand_id
1 'polypeptide(L)' 'MITTDLLQLAMDIEARGLKGREADVRQVVRAARVAGISRVSVDVLADDAQPEVARLRAFGTIAAALDRLRRRPAVDHAA' A
#
# COMPACT_ATOMS: atom_id res chain seq x y z
N MET A 1 -2.56 11.75 -13.30
CA MET A 1 -2.87 11.65 -11.86
C MET A 1 -3.81 10.47 -11.69
N ILE A 2 -3.29 9.26 -11.53
CA ILE A 2 -4.11 8.07 -11.22
C ILE A 2 -3.86 7.83 -9.75
N THR A 3 -4.71 8.39 -8.91
CA THR A 3 -4.68 8.16 -7.46
C THR A 3 -5.59 6.97 -7.23
N THR A 4 -5.10 5.74 -7.45
CA THR A 4 -5.89 4.54 -7.17
C THR A 4 -6.38 4.64 -5.74
N ASP A 5 -7.70 4.64 -5.56
CA ASP A 5 -8.28 4.67 -4.22
C ASP A 5 -7.84 3.41 -3.50
N LEU A 6 -7.01 3.57 -2.48
CA LEU A 6 -6.47 2.47 -1.68
C LEU A 6 -7.60 1.63 -1.08
N LEU A 7 -8.77 2.23 -0.80
CA LEU A 7 -9.94 1.50 -0.31
C LEU A 7 -10.53 0.60 -1.40
N GLN A 8 -10.72 1.14 -2.61
CA GLN A 8 -11.23 0.35 -3.73
C GLN A 8 -10.27 -0.80 -4.06
N LEU A 9 -8.96 -0.54 -4.06
CA LEU A 9 -7.95 -1.57 -4.28
C LEU A 9 -7.96 -2.64 -3.17
N ALA A 10 -8.16 -2.25 -1.91
CA ALA A 10 -8.26 -3.20 -0.81
C ALA A 10 -9.48 -4.13 -0.97
N MET A 11 -10.66 -3.58 -1.28
CA MET A 11 -11.87 -4.37 -1.54
C MET A 11 -11.68 -5.33 -2.73
N ASP A 12 -11.02 -4.84 -3.77
CA ASP A 12 -10.74 -5.59 -4.98
C ASP A 12 -9.76 -6.75 -4.75
N ILE A 13 -8.75 -6.55 -3.91
CA ILE A 13 -7.78 -7.58 -3.49
C ILE A 13 -8.44 -8.59 -2.55
N GLU A 14 -9.29 -8.14 -1.64
CA GLU A 14 -10.05 -9.02 -0.74
C GLU A 14 -10.96 -9.97 -1.55
N ALA A 15 -11.63 -9.45 -2.58
CA ALA A 15 -12.56 -10.23 -3.39
C ALA A 15 -11.88 -11.19 -4.39
N ARG A 16 -10.67 -10.87 -4.88
CA ARG A 16 -10.07 -11.56 -6.04
C ARG A 16 -8.60 -11.96 -5.88
N GLY A 17 -7.98 -11.65 -4.74
CA GLY A 17 -6.55 -11.84 -4.52
C GLY A 17 -5.68 -10.82 -5.27
N LEU A 18 -4.36 -11.09 -5.32
CA LEU A 18 -3.38 -10.18 -5.94
C LEU A 18 -3.16 -10.45 -7.43
N LYS A 19 -3.60 -11.60 -7.93
CA LYS A 19 -3.37 -12.04 -9.31
C LYS A 19 -4.07 -11.11 -10.31
N GLY A 20 -3.32 -10.62 -11.30
CA GLY A 20 -3.83 -9.70 -12.32
C GLY A 20 -3.87 -8.24 -11.87
N ARG A 21 -3.32 -7.91 -10.70
CA ARG A 21 -3.24 -6.55 -10.13
C ARG A 21 -1.81 -6.07 -9.92
N GLU A 22 -0.87 -6.62 -10.67
CA GLU A 22 0.55 -6.34 -10.51
C GLU A 22 0.86 -4.85 -10.74
N ALA A 23 0.11 -4.18 -11.62
CA ALA A 23 0.23 -2.74 -11.84
C ALA A 23 -0.19 -1.93 -10.60
N ASP A 24 -1.32 -2.27 -9.99
CA ASP A 24 -1.82 -1.61 -8.79
C ASP A 24 -0.89 -1.86 -7.59
N VAL A 25 -0.41 -3.10 -7.43
CA VAL A 25 0.56 -3.46 -6.39
C VAL A 25 1.86 -2.67 -6.55
N ARG A 26 2.39 -2.55 -7.78
CA ARG A 26 3.58 -1.71 -8.04
C ARG A 26 3.34 -0.24 -7.68
N GLN A 27 2.13 0.27 -7.92
CA GLN A 27 1.79 1.63 -7.56
C GLN A 27 1.76 1.84 -6.04
N VAL A 28 1.17 0.91 -5.29
CA VAL A 28 1.16 0.94 -3.82
C VAL A 28 2.58 0.87 -3.26
N VAL A 29 3.41 -0.03 -3.78
CA VAL A 29 4.84 -0.12 -3.43
C VAL A 29 5.55 1.20 -3.67
N ARG A 30 5.32 1.84 -4.83
CA ARG A 30 5.91 3.15 -5.15
C ARG A 30 5.45 4.24 -4.17
N ALA A 31 4.15 4.31 -3.89
CA ALA A 31 3.60 5.28 -2.93
C ALA A 31 4.19 5.07 -1.53
N ALA A 32 4.31 3.82 -1.09
CA ALA A 32 4.88 3.48 0.21
C ALA A 32 6.36 3.84 0.33
N ARG A 33 7.15 3.63 -0.74
CA ARG A 33 8.56 4.05 -0.81
C ARG A 33 8.71 5.55 -0.70
N VAL A 34 7.91 6.32 -1.45
CA VAL A 34 7.92 7.79 -1.38
C VAL A 34 7.50 8.28 0.00
N ALA A 35 6.56 7.62 0.65
CA ALA A 35 6.08 7.94 1.99
C ALA A 35 7.03 7.49 3.13
N GLY A 36 8.13 6.80 2.83
CA GLY A 36 9.08 6.33 3.83
C GLY A 36 8.53 5.23 4.75
N ILE A 37 7.54 4.44 4.29
CA ILE A 37 6.95 3.34 5.06
C ILE A 37 7.94 2.16 5.17
N SER A 38 7.82 1.37 6.25
CA SER A 38 8.68 0.21 6.57
C SER A 38 9.12 -0.60 5.35
N ARG A 39 10.44 -0.67 5.17
CA ARG A 39 11.08 -1.33 4.03
C ARG A 39 10.71 -2.81 3.92
N VAL A 40 10.56 -3.52 5.04
CA VAL A 40 10.27 -4.96 5.05
C VAL A 40 8.91 -5.27 4.42
N SER A 41 7.84 -4.56 4.83
CA SER A 41 6.51 -4.78 4.25
C SER A 41 6.48 -4.40 2.77
N VAL A 42 7.19 -3.35 2.39
CA VAL A 42 7.29 -2.91 0.99
C VAL A 42 8.00 -3.97 0.14
N ASP A 43 9.10 -4.54 0.63
CA ASP A 43 9.86 -5.56 -0.08
C ASP A 43 9.06 -6.87 -0.19
N VAL A 44 8.37 -7.29 0.88
CA VAL A 44 7.49 -8.47 0.86
C VAL A 44 6.35 -8.30 -0.14
N LEU A 45 5.73 -7.11 -0.23
CA LEU A 45 4.65 -6.88 -1.19
C LEU A 45 5.15 -6.87 -2.65
N ALA A 46 6.36 -6.35 -2.86
CA ALA A 46 6.99 -6.21 -4.18
C ALA A 46 7.54 -7.52 -4.74
N ASP A 47 7.91 -8.47 -3.88
CA ASP A 47 8.46 -9.77 -4.25
C ASP A 47 7.32 -10.74 -4.64
N ASP A 48 7.31 -11.16 -5.90
CA ASP A 48 6.32 -12.08 -6.45
C ASP A 48 6.58 -13.55 -6.09
N ALA A 49 7.78 -13.88 -5.61
CA ALA A 49 8.12 -15.18 -5.08
C ALA A 49 7.57 -15.39 -3.66
N GLN A 50 7.14 -14.33 -2.97
CA GLN A 50 6.54 -14.45 -1.65
C GLN A 50 5.16 -15.12 -1.71
N PRO A 51 4.81 -15.94 -0.70
CA PRO A 51 3.46 -16.49 -0.58
C PRO A 51 2.40 -15.38 -0.59
N GLU A 52 1.29 -15.60 -1.29
CA GLU A 52 0.23 -14.59 -1.43
C GLU A 52 -0.28 -14.09 -0.07
N VAL A 53 -0.43 -14.98 0.91
CA VAL A 53 -0.84 -14.61 2.28
C VAL A 53 0.13 -13.61 2.93
N ALA A 54 1.44 -13.75 2.71
CA ALA A 54 2.44 -12.82 3.22
C ALA A 54 2.33 -11.45 2.52
N ARG A 55 2.12 -11.46 1.20
CA ARG A 55 1.92 -10.25 0.39
C ARG A 55 0.64 -9.50 0.79
N LEU A 56 -0.45 -10.21 1.07
CA LEU A 56 -1.70 -9.64 1.56
C LEU A 56 -1.54 -8.97 2.93
N ARG A 57 -0.83 -9.61 3.87
CA ARG A 57 -0.51 -9.03 5.18
C ARG A 57 0.35 -7.77 5.04
N ALA A 58 1.33 -7.81 4.14
CA ALA A 58 2.17 -6.66 3.84
C ALA A 58 1.36 -5.50 3.23
N PHE A 59 0.46 -5.80 2.28
CA PHE A 59 -0.47 -4.83 1.72
C PHE A 59 -1.32 -4.16 2.79
N GLY A 60 -1.97 -4.93 3.68
CA GLY A 60 -2.78 -4.37 4.76
C GLY A 60 -1.99 -3.43 5.68
N THR A 61 -0.75 -3.79 5.99
CA THR A 61 0.16 -2.95 6.79
C THR A 61 0.47 -1.62 6.10
N ILE A 62 0.79 -1.67 4.80
CA ILE A 62 1.11 -0.49 3.98
C ILE A 62 -0.12 0.39 3.80
N ALA A 63 -1.27 -0.19 3.49
CA ALA A 63 -2.52 0.53 3.31
C ALA A 63 -2.91 1.28 4.59
N ALA A 64 -2.83 0.63 5.76
CA ALA A 64 -3.08 1.28 7.05
C ALA A 64 -2.10 2.43 7.34
N ALA A 65 -0.82 2.27 6.98
CA ALA A 65 0.19 3.32 7.16
C ALA A 65 -0.04 4.51 6.22
N LEU A 66 -0.34 4.28 4.94
CA LEU A 66 -0.69 5.33 3.98
C LEU A 66 -1.96 6.08 4.41
N ASP A 67 -2.96 5.35 4.88
CA ASP A 67 -4.22 5.90 5.38
C ASP A 67 -4.03 6.74 6.65
N ARG A 68 -3.17 6.30 7.58
CA ARG A 68 -2.74 7.13 8.73
C ARG A 68 -2.03 8.41 8.29
N LEU A 69 -1.17 8.36 7.28
CA LEU A 69 -0.50 9.55 6.74
C LEU A 69 -1.50 10.51 6.08
N ARG A 70 -2.48 9.99 5.34
CA ARG A 70 -3.56 10.80 4.75
C ARG A 70 -4.44 11.48 5.79
N ARG A 71 -4.72 10.78 6.90
CA ARG A 71 -5.52 11.30 8.02
C ARG A 71 -4.74 12.21 8.97
N ARG A 72 -3.40 12.25 8.89
CA ARG A 72 -2.60 13.12 9.75
C ARG A 72 -2.94 14.58 9.38
N PRO A 73 -3.55 15.35 10.29
CA PRO A 73 -3.83 16.75 10.02
C PRO A 73 -2.49 17.46 9.80
N ALA A 74 -2.47 18.43 8.88
CA ALA A 74 -1.34 19.33 8.67
C ALA A 74 -1.19 20.25 9.89
N VAL A 75 -0.69 19.70 11.00
CA VAL A 75 -0.33 20.47 12.19
C VAL A 75 1.18 20.60 12.18
N ASP A 76 1.63 21.68 11.54
CA ASP A 76 2.56 22.67 12.11
C ASP A 76 3.15 23.50 10.97
N HIS A 77 2.76 24.77 10.93
CA HIS A 77 3.60 25.96 10.75
C HIS A 77 2.67 27.19 10.82
N ALA A 78 2.09 27.43 11.99
CA ALA A 78 1.70 28.78 12.39
C ALA A 78 2.87 29.31 13.22
N ALA A 79 3.74 30.07 12.54
CA ALA A 79 4.70 30.96 13.17
C ALA A 79 3.98 32.15 13.82
#